data_AF-A0A927YGC3-F1
#
_entry.id   AF-A0A927YGC3-F1
#
_cell.length_a   1.000
_cell.length_b   1.000
_cell.length_c   1.000
_cell.angle_alpha   90.00
_cell.angle_beta   90.00
_cell.angle_gamma   90.00
#
_symmetry.space_group_name_H-M   'P 1'
#
loop_
_entity.id
_entity.type
_entity.pdbx_description
1 polymer ?
#
loop_
_entity_poly.entity_id
_entity_poly.type
_entity_poly.pdbx_seq_one_letter_code
_entity_poly.pdbx_strand_id
1 'polypeptide(L)'
;MRIQYFNGGLANQVFQYIFYRFNEIRHPEKDVWFLDDSFFYFKKEHNGYELERIFGVKPNLLSSQFDPAAWDAIIKVRQEGKSVAEFFRNAGMPVIMLAETDNYKQTNQFNGQLYRIPANEFHPEITELNLPTDHILYYHGYWINREWFHTYRDIFMEELQFPGITEPHNQKYAAEIKNSFSVGVHIRRGDYVTLGWNMETEFYRSASKQML
;
A
#
# COMPACT_ATOMS: atom_id res chain seq x y z
N MET A 1 2.67 4.46 -19.33
CA MET A 1 1.80 4.54 -18.12
C MET A 1 2.43 3.80 -16.94
N ARG A 2 2.09 4.17 -15.70
CA ARG A 2 2.67 3.56 -14.47
C ARG A 2 1.59 3.11 -13.52
N ILE A 3 1.72 1.90 -12.98
CA ILE A 3 0.69 1.26 -12.16
C ILE A 3 1.34 0.67 -10.91
N GLN A 4 0.91 1.11 -9.73
CA GLN A 4 1.31 0.52 -8.46
C GLN A 4 0.22 -0.45 -7.99
N TYR A 5 0.59 -1.70 -7.73
CA TYR A 5 -0.32 -2.68 -7.13
C TYR A 5 -0.72 -2.27 -5.72
N PHE A 6 -2.02 -2.33 -5.41
CA PHE A 6 -2.57 -1.78 -4.18
C PHE A 6 -3.34 -2.87 -3.43
N ASN A 7 -2.89 -3.23 -2.21
CA ASN A 7 -3.43 -4.37 -1.47
C ASN A 7 -3.22 -4.31 0.05
N GLY A 8 -3.84 -5.26 0.75
CA GLY A 8 -3.70 -5.47 2.20
C GLY A 8 -4.48 -4.46 3.05
N GLY A 9 -4.19 -4.43 4.35
CA GLY A 9 -4.85 -3.52 5.30
C GLY A 9 -4.31 -2.08 5.24
N LEU A 10 -4.91 -1.20 6.06
CA LEU A 10 -4.62 0.24 6.07
C LEU A 10 -3.13 0.61 6.06
N ALA A 11 -2.29 -0.06 6.85
CA ALA A 11 -0.85 0.25 6.89
C ALA A 11 -0.16 0.03 5.53
N ASN A 12 -0.46 -1.09 4.86
CA ASN A 12 0.07 -1.36 3.51
C ASN A 12 -0.47 -0.35 2.51
N GLN A 13 -1.76 -0.01 2.62
CA GLN A 13 -2.37 1.00 1.77
C GLN A 13 -1.67 2.36 1.91
N VAL A 14 -1.32 2.77 3.13
CA VAL A 14 -0.58 4.02 3.38
C VAL A 14 0.80 3.99 2.73
N PHE A 15 1.59 2.92 2.89
CA PHE A 15 2.93 2.85 2.28
C PHE A 15 2.87 2.87 0.75
N GLN A 16 1.94 2.11 0.16
CA GLN A 16 1.75 2.08 -1.29
C GLN A 16 1.25 3.42 -1.84
N TYR A 17 0.38 4.11 -1.10
CA TYR A 17 -0.04 5.47 -1.43
C TYR A 17 1.13 6.46 -1.36
N ILE A 18 1.95 6.42 -0.31
CA ILE A 18 3.14 7.29 -0.20
C ILE A 18 4.06 7.09 -1.40
N PHE A 19 4.33 5.85 -1.80
CA PHE A 19 5.14 5.58 -2.99
C PHE A 19 4.49 6.11 -4.27
N TYR A 20 3.20 5.83 -4.49
CA TYR A 20 2.45 6.35 -5.64
C TYR A 20 2.48 7.89 -5.70
N ARG A 21 2.18 8.53 -4.57
CA ARG A 21 2.00 9.97 -4.45
C ARG A 21 3.33 10.72 -4.51
N PHE A 22 4.40 10.15 -3.95
CA PHE A 22 5.77 10.62 -4.15
C PHE A 22 6.09 10.78 -5.64
N ASN A 23 5.64 9.83 -6.47
CA ASN A 23 5.95 9.83 -7.88
C ASN A 23 5.10 10.81 -8.69
N GLU A 24 3.83 10.97 -8.34
CA GLU A 24 3.00 12.04 -8.90
C GLU A 24 3.63 13.43 -8.66
N ILE A 25 4.13 13.66 -7.44
CA ILE A 25 4.74 14.93 -7.06
C ILE A 25 6.10 15.11 -7.76
N ARG A 26 6.93 14.06 -7.80
CA ARG A 26 8.28 14.13 -8.36
C ARG A 26 8.27 14.26 -9.89
N HIS A 27 7.28 13.70 -10.56
CA HIS A 27 7.26 13.57 -12.03
C HIS A 27 5.91 14.04 -12.64
N PRO A 28 5.48 15.30 -12.40
CA PRO A 28 4.13 15.75 -12.76
C PRO A 28 3.85 15.77 -14.28
N GLU A 29 4.90 15.88 -15.11
CA GLU A 29 4.78 15.91 -16.58
C GLU A 29 5.11 14.56 -17.26
N LYS A 30 5.42 13.50 -16.49
CA LYS A 30 5.71 12.17 -17.05
C LYS A 30 4.42 11.35 -17.23
N ASP A 31 4.58 10.02 -17.33
CA ASP A 31 3.50 9.04 -17.34
C ASP A 31 2.44 9.32 -16.27
N VAL A 32 1.18 9.06 -16.62
CA VAL A 32 0.08 9.00 -15.65
C VAL A 32 0.29 7.80 -14.72
N TRP A 33 0.15 8.04 -13.42
CA TRP A 33 0.21 7.04 -12.36
C TRP A 33 -1.18 6.55 -11.97
N PHE A 34 -1.30 5.25 -11.70
CA PHE A 34 -2.50 4.61 -11.19
C PHE A 34 -2.20 3.70 -10.00
N LEU A 35 -3.18 3.53 -9.10
CA LEU A 35 -3.22 2.44 -8.13
C LEU A 35 -4.10 1.30 -8.66
N ASP A 36 -3.54 0.11 -8.85
CA ASP A 36 -4.32 -1.10 -9.15
C ASP A 36 -5.04 -1.59 -7.89
N ASP A 37 -6.28 -1.17 -7.74
CA ASP A 37 -7.20 -1.49 -6.66
C ASP A 37 -7.95 -2.83 -6.85
N SER A 38 -7.60 -3.61 -7.87
CA SER A 38 -8.28 -4.88 -8.16
C SER A 38 -8.29 -5.87 -7.00
N PHE A 39 -7.30 -5.84 -6.11
CA PHE A 39 -7.24 -6.68 -4.90
C PHE A 39 -8.52 -6.63 -4.07
N PHE A 40 -9.10 -5.44 -3.91
CA PHE A 40 -10.25 -5.21 -3.02
C PHE A 40 -11.58 -5.70 -3.61
N TYR A 41 -11.60 -6.09 -4.89
CA TYR A 41 -12.80 -6.60 -5.57
C TYR A 41 -12.96 -8.12 -5.46
N PHE A 42 -11.86 -8.86 -5.34
CA PHE A 42 -11.91 -10.33 -5.26
C PHE A 42 -11.47 -10.90 -3.91
N LYS A 43 -10.71 -10.15 -3.11
CA LYS A 43 -10.25 -10.60 -1.80
C LYS A 43 -10.85 -9.75 -0.68
N LYS A 44 -11.68 -10.38 0.15
CA LYS A 44 -12.18 -9.79 1.39
C LYS A 44 -11.15 -9.96 2.49
N GLU A 45 -10.20 -9.03 2.55
CA GLU A 45 -9.18 -8.97 3.59
C GLU A 45 -9.33 -7.66 4.38
N HIS A 46 -9.19 -7.75 5.71
CA HIS A 46 -9.37 -6.62 6.63
C HIS A 46 -10.72 -5.89 6.40
N ASN A 47 -10.68 -4.59 6.14
CA ASN A 47 -11.84 -3.74 5.90
C ASN A 47 -11.96 -3.29 4.42
N GLY A 48 -11.23 -3.93 3.50
CA GLY A 48 -11.18 -3.50 2.09
C GLY A 48 -10.37 -2.21 1.89
N TYR A 49 -10.75 -1.41 0.89
CA TYR A 49 -10.13 -0.11 0.61
C TYR A 49 -10.59 0.96 1.61
N GLU A 50 -9.63 1.66 2.24
CA GLU A 50 -9.91 2.54 3.38
C GLU A 50 -9.41 3.99 3.21
N LEU A 51 -8.47 4.28 2.29
CA LEU A 51 -7.82 5.60 2.25
C LEU A 51 -8.79 6.77 2.06
N GLU A 52 -9.77 6.64 1.16
CA GLU A 52 -10.76 7.71 0.95
C GLU A 52 -11.65 7.89 2.20
N ARG A 53 -12.09 6.78 2.81
CA ARG A 53 -12.95 6.83 4.00
C ARG A 53 -12.24 7.42 5.22
N ILE A 54 -10.95 7.14 5.38
CA ILE A 54 -10.18 7.52 6.57
C ILE A 54 -9.51 8.88 6.37
N PHE A 55 -8.81 9.07 5.26
CA PHE A 55 -7.99 10.27 5.03
C PHE A 55 -8.63 11.25 4.04
N GLY A 56 -9.72 10.88 3.36
CA GLY A 56 -10.34 11.72 2.33
C GLY A 56 -9.55 11.79 1.02
N VAL A 57 -8.42 11.08 0.90
CA VAL A 57 -7.59 11.07 -0.30
C VAL A 57 -8.23 10.27 -1.42
N LYS A 58 -8.17 10.80 -2.64
CA LYS A 58 -8.77 10.20 -3.85
C LYS A 58 -7.70 9.99 -4.91
N PRO A 59 -6.86 8.95 -4.76
CA PRO A 59 -5.84 8.61 -5.75
C PRO A 59 -6.49 8.18 -7.07
N ASN A 60 -5.70 8.19 -8.15
CA ASN A 60 -6.14 7.71 -9.45
C ASN A 60 -6.24 6.17 -9.44
N LEU A 61 -7.43 5.65 -9.17
CA LEU A 61 -7.67 4.21 -9.13
C LEU A 61 -7.75 3.64 -10.55
N LEU A 62 -7.08 2.51 -10.80
CA LEU A 62 -7.08 1.88 -12.11
C LEU A 62 -8.48 1.45 -12.53
N SER A 63 -9.31 0.98 -11.59
CA SER A 63 -10.72 0.63 -11.82
C SER A 63 -11.53 1.76 -12.47
N SER A 64 -11.21 3.02 -12.17
CA SER A 64 -11.93 4.19 -12.70
C SER A 64 -11.71 4.42 -14.20
N GLN A 65 -10.74 3.75 -14.80
CA GLN A 65 -10.40 3.88 -16.23
C GLN A 65 -11.17 2.92 -17.13
N PHE A 66 -11.96 2.02 -16.53
CA PHE A 66 -12.69 0.99 -17.25
C PHE A 66 -14.20 1.18 -17.04
N ASP A 67 -14.97 0.89 -18.08
CA ASP A 67 -16.40 0.68 -17.87
C ASP A 67 -16.62 -0.57 -16.99
N PRO A 68 -17.79 -0.69 -16.32
CA PRO A 68 -18.04 -1.79 -15.40
C PRO A 68 -17.87 -3.19 -16.03
N ALA A 69 -18.23 -3.38 -17.29
CA ALA A 69 -18.15 -4.68 -17.94
C ALA A 69 -16.69 -5.06 -18.24
N ALA A 70 -15.88 -4.10 -18.68
CA ALA A 70 -14.45 -4.27 -18.87
C ALA A 70 -13.72 -4.56 -17.54
N TRP A 71 -14.06 -3.82 -16.48
CA TRP A 71 -13.48 -4.06 -15.16
C TRP A 71 -13.87 -5.44 -14.61
N ASP A 72 -15.13 -5.85 -14.74
CA ASP A 72 -15.58 -7.18 -14.32
C ASP A 72 -14.84 -8.31 -15.05
N ALA A 73 -14.48 -8.12 -16.33
CA ALA A 73 -13.65 -9.08 -17.06
C ALA A 73 -12.23 -9.19 -16.48
N ILE A 74 -11.63 -8.05 -16.09
CA ILE A 74 -10.33 -8.03 -15.41
C ILE A 74 -10.44 -8.71 -14.04
N ILE A 75 -11.49 -8.44 -13.26
CA ILE A 75 -11.70 -9.07 -11.95
C ILE A 75 -11.89 -10.58 -12.04
N LYS A 76 -12.56 -11.10 -13.07
CA LYS A 76 -12.63 -12.56 -13.31
C LYS A 76 -11.24 -13.17 -13.50
N VAL A 77 -10.37 -12.50 -14.25
CA VAL A 77 -8.97 -12.94 -14.43
C VAL A 77 -8.20 -12.87 -13.12
N ARG A 78 -8.46 -11.86 -12.28
CA ARG A 78 -7.88 -11.77 -10.92
C ARG A 78 -8.32 -12.92 -10.01
N GLN A 79 -9.57 -13.36 -10.11
CA GLN A 79 -10.11 -14.49 -9.35
C GLN A 79 -9.44 -15.81 -9.73
N GLU A 80 -8.89 -15.93 -10.94
CA GLU A 80 -8.05 -17.06 -11.38
C GLU A 80 -6.59 -16.98 -10.89
N GLY A 81 -6.21 -15.92 -10.16
CA GLY A 81 -4.88 -15.71 -9.58
C GLY A 81 -3.89 -14.92 -10.46
N LYS A 82 -4.29 -14.53 -11.67
CA LYS A 82 -3.47 -13.70 -12.58
C LYS A 82 -3.51 -12.23 -12.14
N SER A 83 -2.46 -11.47 -12.42
CA SER A 83 -2.43 -10.02 -12.17
C SER A 83 -3.11 -9.21 -13.28
N VAL A 84 -3.41 -7.93 -13.01
CA VAL A 84 -3.80 -6.99 -14.08
C VAL A 84 -2.65 -6.80 -15.09
N ALA A 85 -1.39 -6.83 -14.63
CA ALA A 85 -0.22 -6.82 -15.51
C ALA A 85 -0.25 -7.98 -16.52
N GLU A 86 -0.61 -9.18 -16.08
CA GLU A 86 -0.74 -10.36 -16.93
C GLU A 86 -1.92 -10.25 -17.90
N PHE A 87 -3.03 -9.63 -17.48
CA PHE A 87 -4.14 -9.30 -18.37
C PHE A 87 -3.69 -8.40 -19.53
N PHE A 88 -3.00 -7.28 -19.24
CA PHE A 88 -2.48 -6.39 -20.27
C PHE A 88 -1.46 -7.08 -21.19
N ARG A 89 -0.57 -7.91 -20.62
CA ARG A 89 0.39 -8.70 -21.40
C ARG A 89 -0.32 -9.64 -22.38
N ASN A 90 -1.35 -10.34 -21.94
CA ASN A 90 -2.13 -11.24 -22.79
C ASN A 90 -2.94 -10.50 -23.86
N ALA A 91 -3.27 -9.23 -23.63
CA ALA A 91 -3.84 -8.33 -24.64
C ALA A 91 -2.79 -7.78 -25.63
N GLY A 92 -1.52 -8.18 -25.52
CA GLY A 92 -0.45 -7.77 -26.43
C GLY A 92 0.26 -6.46 -26.04
N MET A 93 -0.02 -5.91 -24.86
CA MET A 93 0.65 -4.70 -24.39
C MET A 93 2.04 -5.02 -23.81
N PRO A 94 3.07 -4.21 -24.06
CA PRO A 94 4.39 -4.39 -23.45
C PRO A 94 4.33 -3.97 -21.97
N VAL A 95 4.51 -4.96 -21.08
CA VAL A 95 4.48 -4.77 -19.63
C VAL A 95 5.80 -5.20 -19.02
N ILE A 96 6.37 -4.35 -18.16
CA ILE A 96 7.52 -4.68 -17.31
C ILE A 96 7.08 -4.55 -15.85
N MET A 97 7.38 -5.57 -15.05
CA MET A 97 7.11 -5.55 -13.61
C MET A 97 8.37 -5.28 -12.79
N LEU A 98 8.28 -4.38 -11.83
CA LEU A 98 9.27 -4.18 -10.77
C LEU A 98 8.72 -4.75 -9.46
N ALA A 99 9.38 -5.75 -8.88
CA ALA A 99 8.89 -6.46 -7.71
C ALA A 99 9.85 -6.38 -6.52
N GLU A 100 9.39 -5.81 -5.41
CA GLU A 100 10.12 -5.72 -4.13
C GLU A 100 10.07 -7.05 -3.36
N THR A 101 8.92 -7.74 -3.43
CA THR A 101 8.60 -8.93 -2.62
C THR A 101 8.20 -10.09 -3.51
N ASP A 102 8.43 -11.33 -3.08
CA ASP A 102 8.11 -12.56 -3.86
C ASP A 102 6.63 -12.97 -3.77
N ASN A 103 5.83 -12.29 -2.94
CA ASN A 103 4.41 -12.55 -2.78
C ASN A 103 3.57 -12.25 -4.04
N TYR A 104 4.13 -11.61 -5.07
CA TYR A 104 3.49 -11.52 -6.39
C TYR A 104 3.10 -12.90 -6.93
N LYS A 105 3.91 -13.93 -6.65
CA LYS A 105 3.66 -15.33 -7.05
C LYS A 105 2.35 -15.89 -6.47
N GLN A 106 1.83 -15.32 -5.39
CA GLN A 106 0.65 -15.84 -4.69
C GLN A 106 -0.66 -15.20 -5.17
N THR A 107 -0.68 -13.87 -5.29
CA THR A 107 -1.93 -13.12 -5.51
C THR A 107 -1.87 -12.11 -6.65
N ASN A 108 -0.72 -11.99 -7.32
CA ASN A 108 -0.48 -11.02 -8.38
C ASN A 108 0.50 -11.59 -9.44
N GLN A 109 0.21 -12.81 -9.93
CA GLN A 109 1.12 -13.56 -10.78
C GLN A 109 1.35 -12.87 -12.12
N PHE A 110 2.59 -12.88 -12.58
CA PHE A 110 3.01 -12.26 -13.83
C PHE A 110 4.14 -13.06 -14.47
N ASN A 111 4.00 -13.35 -15.77
CA ASN A 111 4.93 -14.21 -16.51
C ASN A 111 5.76 -13.44 -17.55
N GLY A 112 5.70 -12.10 -17.53
CA GLY A 112 6.49 -11.25 -18.43
C GLY A 112 7.84 -10.83 -17.86
N GLN A 113 8.40 -9.76 -18.44
CA GLN A 113 9.70 -9.22 -18.03
C GLN A 113 9.62 -8.60 -16.64
N LEU A 114 10.38 -9.16 -15.69
CA LEU A 114 10.36 -8.78 -14.29
C LEU A 114 11.75 -8.46 -13.76
N TYR A 115 11.86 -7.39 -12.98
CA TYR A 115 13.06 -7.02 -12.24
C TYR A 115 12.79 -6.98 -10.74
N ARG A 116 13.76 -7.46 -9.97
CA ARG A 116 13.69 -7.51 -8.51
C ARG A 116 14.34 -6.26 -7.92
N ILE A 117 13.65 -5.63 -6.98
CA ILE A 117 14.16 -4.52 -6.18
C ILE A 117 14.32 -5.02 -4.73
N PRO A 118 15.41 -4.70 -4.02
CA PRO A 118 15.55 -5.04 -2.61
C PRO A 118 14.43 -4.43 -1.75
N ALA A 119 13.96 -5.20 -0.77
CA ALA A 119 12.88 -4.78 0.12
C ALA A 119 13.39 -3.92 1.28
N ASN A 120 12.59 -2.94 1.69
CA ASN A 120 12.89 -1.98 2.76
C ASN A 120 14.06 -1.02 2.45
N GLU A 121 14.46 -0.91 1.18
CA GLU A 121 15.48 0.03 0.71
C GLU A 121 14.85 1.24 0.00
N PHE A 122 15.64 2.29 -0.18
CA PHE A 122 15.21 3.51 -0.87
C PHE A 122 15.91 3.62 -2.22
N HIS A 123 15.17 3.27 -3.28
CA HIS A 123 15.65 3.28 -4.67
C HIS A 123 14.81 4.22 -5.54
N PRO A 124 14.95 5.55 -5.42
CA PRO A 124 14.16 6.51 -6.22
C PRO A 124 14.43 6.38 -7.73
N GLU A 125 15.56 5.83 -8.16
CA GLU A 125 15.94 5.63 -9.56
C GLU A 125 14.97 4.72 -10.33
N ILE A 126 14.26 3.81 -9.65
CA ILE A 126 13.25 2.93 -10.28
C ILE A 126 12.05 3.70 -10.83
N THR A 127 11.91 4.95 -10.39
CA THR A 127 10.87 5.90 -10.81
C THR A 127 11.29 6.71 -12.04
N GLU A 128 12.57 6.67 -12.39
CA GLU A 128 13.17 7.49 -13.44
C GLU A 128 13.38 6.73 -14.75
N LEU A 129 13.03 5.43 -14.79
CA LEU A 129 13.11 4.59 -15.98
C LEU A 129 12.31 5.20 -17.14
N ASN A 130 12.99 5.58 -18.22
CA ASN A 130 12.36 6.08 -19.44
C ASN A 130 12.12 4.90 -20.38
N LEU A 131 10.85 4.55 -20.58
CA LEU A 131 10.42 3.55 -21.56
C LEU A 131 9.68 4.22 -22.72
N PRO A 132 9.55 3.54 -23.87
CA PRO A 132 8.64 3.99 -24.92
C PRO A 132 7.22 4.18 -24.39
N THR A 133 6.47 5.11 -24.98
CA THR A 133 5.18 5.59 -24.46
C THR A 133 4.08 4.52 -24.40
N ASP A 134 4.21 3.45 -25.17
CA ASP A 134 3.29 2.30 -25.20
C ASP A 134 3.56 1.28 -24.08
N HIS A 135 4.64 1.42 -23.32
CA HIS A 135 4.98 0.52 -22.22
C HIS A 135 4.21 0.81 -20.93
N ILE A 136 3.90 -0.27 -20.22
CA ILE A 136 3.36 -0.26 -18.86
C ILE A 136 4.47 -0.65 -17.88
N LEU A 137 4.80 0.26 -16.96
CA LEU A 137 5.61 -0.07 -15.78
C LEU A 137 4.69 -0.41 -14.63
N TYR A 138 4.79 -1.66 -14.17
CA TYR A 138 3.95 -2.20 -13.12
C TYR A 138 4.76 -2.46 -11.85
N TYR A 139 4.41 -1.80 -10.76
CA TYR A 139 5.12 -1.83 -9.50
C TYR A 139 4.40 -2.78 -8.53
N HIS A 140 5.15 -3.74 -7.98
CA HIS A 140 4.67 -4.68 -6.98
C HIS A 140 5.58 -4.63 -5.75
N GLY A 141 5.15 -3.89 -4.74
CA GLY A 141 5.90 -3.73 -3.50
C GLY A 141 5.09 -2.98 -2.46
N TYR A 142 5.61 -2.96 -1.24
CA TYR A 142 5.08 -2.13 -0.16
C TYR A 142 5.92 -0.87 0.02
N TRP A 143 7.19 -0.90 -0.40
CA TRP A 143 8.12 0.24 -0.39
C TRP A 143 8.30 0.79 1.03
N ILE A 144 8.46 -0.12 2.00
CA ILE A 144 8.51 0.21 3.42
C ILE A 144 9.88 0.80 3.74
N ASN A 145 10.04 2.08 3.45
CA ASN A 145 11.21 2.85 3.81
C ASN A 145 10.80 4.28 4.16
N ARG A 146 11.32 4.80 5.28
CA ARG A 146 10.95 6.13 5.80
C ARG A 146 11.31 7.27 4.85
N GLU A 147 12.31 7.09 3.98
CA GLU A 147 12.80 8.15 3.09
C GLU A 147 11.74 8.54 2.03
N TRP A 148 10.88 7.60 1.61
CA TRP A 148 9.73 7.90 0.74
C TRP A 148 8.79 8.92 1.38
N PHE A 149 8.47 8.74 2.66
CA PHE A 149 7.65 9.66 3.44
C PHE A 149 8.39 10.97 3.76
N HIS A 150 9.65 10.88 4.17
CA HIS A 150 10.40 12.06 4.59
C HIS A 150 10.66 13.05 3.45
N THR A 151 10.75 12.59 2.21
CA THR A 151 11.00 13.46 1.05
C THR A 151 9.93 14.54 0.89
N TYR A 152 8.65 14.21 1.10
CA TYR A 152 7.52 15.15 1.02
C TYR A 152 6.71 15.15 2.32
N ARG A 153 7.40 15.12 3.46
CA ARG A 153 6.81 14.93 4.78
C ARG A 153 5.62 15.85 5.04
N ASP A 154 5.75 17.13 4.74
CA ASP A 154 4.72 18.12 5.08
C ASP A 154 3.43 17.86 4.28
N ILE A 155 3.55 17.45 3.00
CA ILE A 155 2.41 17.05 2.17
C ILE A 155 1.74 15.80 2.77
N PHE A 156 2.51 14.77 3.11
CA PHE A 156 1.93 13.55 3.69
C PHE A 156 1.35 13.77 5.09
N MET A 157 1.92 14.67 5.89
CA MET A 157 1.37 15.05 7.18
C MET A 157 0.05 15.82 7.06
N GLU A 158 -0.22 16.44 5.92
CA GLU A 158 -1.50 17.09 5.60
C GLU A 158 -2.49 16.08 5.01
N GLU A 159 -2.09 15.29 4.02
CA GLU A 159 -2.95 14.35 3.31
C GLU A 159 -3.35 13.13 4.17
N LEU A 160 -2.47 12.63 5.05
CA LEU A 160 -2.70 11.41 5.84
C LEU A 160 -3.10 11.70 7.29
N GLN A 161 -3.96 12.69 7.48
CA GLN A 161 -4.52 13.03 8.80
C GLN A 161 -5.75 12.18 9.10
N PHE A 162 -5.76 11.54 10.27
CA PHE A 162 -6.95 10.88 10.78
C PHE A 162 -8.06 11.91 11.03
N PRO A 163 -9.33 11.54 10.81
CA PRO A 163 -10.44 12.42 11.11
C PRO A 163 -10.53 12.64 12.62
N GLY A 164 -11.15 13.75 13.01
CA GLY A 164 -11.42 14.01 14.41
C GLY A 164 -12.22 12.87 15.05
N ILE A 165 -11.90 12.54 16.29
CA ILE A 165 -12.60 11.49 17.05
C ILE A 165 -14.04 11.95 17.31
N THR A 166 -15.03 11.17 16.84
CA THR A 166 -16.45 11.55 16.96
C THR A 166 -17.20 10.73 17.99
N GLU A 167 -16.74 9.51 18.28
CA GLU A 167 -17.41 8.55 19.11
C GLU A 167 -17.23 8.90 20.60
N PRO A 168 -18.32 9.02 21.40
CA PRO A 168 -18.22 9.48 22.78
C PRO A 168 -17.27 8.65 23.65
N HIS A 169 -17.20 7.34 23.43
CA HIS A 169 -16.29 6.46 24.17
C HIS A 169 -14.82 6.74 23.83
N ASN A 170 -14.50 6.99 22.56
CA ASN A 170 -13.13 7.33 22.13
C ASN A 170 -12.74 8.74 22.58
N GLN A 171 -13.68 9.69 22.58
CA GLN A 171 -13.45 11.03 23.13
C GLN A 171 -13.16 10.98 24.64
N LYS A 172 -13.86 10.12 25.38
CA LYS A 172 -13.57 9.86 26.80
C LYS A 172 -12.15 9.33 26.98
N TYR A 173 -11.74 8.30 26.24
CA TYR A 173 -10.38 7.77 26.32
C TYR A 173 -9.33 8.81 25.93
N ALA A 174 -9.57 9.61 24.88
CA ALA A 174 -8.67 10.69 24.48
C ALA A 174 -8.51 11.73 25.59
N ALA A 175 -9.59 12.07 26.30
CA ALA A 175 -9.54 12.97 27.45
C ALA A 175 -8.76 12.35 28.63
N GLU A 176 -8.95 11.07 28.92
CA GLU A 176 -8.19 10.36 29.96
C GLU A 176 -6.69 10.33 29.64
N ILE A 177 -6.33 10.01 28.38
CA ILE A 177 -4.94 9.99 27.91
C ILE A 177 -4.30 11.37 28.02
N LYS A 178 -5.02 12.44 27.63
CA LYS A 178 -4.51 13.82 27.66
C LYS A 178 -4.34 14.37 29.08
N ASN A 179 -5.15 13.91 30.03
CA ASN A 179 -5.17 14.42 31.40
C ASN A 179 -4.47 13.51 32.43
N SER A 180 -3.71 12.52 31.97
CA SER A 180 -2.95 11.62 32.84
C SER A 180 -1.57 11.32 32.25
N PHE A 181 -0.66 10.79 33.08
CA PHE A 181 0.56 10.19 32.57
C PHE A 181 0.20 8.88 31.87
N SER A 182 0.30 8.85 30.54
CA SER A 182 -0.13 7.74 29.70
C SER A 182 1.02 7.18 28.86
N VAL A 183 1.08 5.85 28.76
CA VAL A 183 2.06 5.12 27.95
C VAL A 183 1.32 4.26 26.94
N GLY A 184 1.63 4.45 25.65
CA GLY A 184 1.10 3.62 24.56
C GLY A 184 1.93 2.36 24.36
N VAL A 185 1.29 1.19 24.39
CA VAL A 185 1.94 -0.11 24.12
C VAL A 185 1.20 -0.82 23.00
N HIS A 186 1.88 -1.08 21.88
CA HIS A 186 1.35 -1.88 20.78
C HIS A 186 1.87 -3.31 20.88
N ILE A 187 0.97 -4.26 21.16
CA ILE A 187 1.29 -5.68 21.28
C ILE A 187 0.86 -6.38 19.98
N ARG A 188 1.79 -6.53 19.04
CA ARG A 188 1.53 -7.26 17.77
C ARG A 188 1.55 -8.77 18.03
N ARG A 189 0.41 -9.42 17.80
CA ARG A 189 0.23 -10.87 17.91
C ARG A 189 -0.33 -11.42 16.59
N GLY A 190 -1.33 -12.30 16.64
CA GLY A 190 -1.93 -12.90 15.45
C GLY A 190 -0.93 -13.80 14.72
N ASP A 191 -0.70 -13.51 13.44
CA ASP A 191 0.25 -14.18 12.57
C ASP A 191 1.68 -14.21 13.14
N TYR A 192 2.08 -13.18 13.90
CA TYR A 192 3.38 -13.15 14.58
C TYR A 192 3.56 -14.32 15.55
N VAL A 193 2.49 -14.82 16.16
CA VAL A 193 2.59 -15.98 17.06
C VAL A 193 2.85 -17.25 16.25
N THR A 194 2.15 -17.43 15.13
CA THR A 194 2.34 -18.59 14.26
C THR A 194 3.69 -18.60 13.56
N LEU A 195 4.26 -17.42 13.29
CA LEU A 195 5.57 -17.24 12.67
C LEU A 195 6.73 -17.24 13.68
N GLY A 196 6.44 -17.26 14.99
CA GLY A 196 7.46 -17.16 16.04
C GLY A 196 8.15 -15.79 16.12
N TRP A 197 7.48 -14.73 15.64
CA TRP A 197 7.96 -13.35 15.67
C TRP A 197 7.40 -12.54 16.85
N ASN A 198 6.49 -13.11 17.63
CA ASN A 198 5.93 -12.41 18.78
C ASN A 198 6.98 -12.21 19.88
N MET A 199 6.92 -11.06 20.55
CA MET A 199 7.62 -10.85 21.80
C MET A 199 6.89 -11.59 22.94
N GLU A 200 7.66 -12.08 23.90
CA GLU A 200 7.11 -12.71 25.11
C GLU A 200 6.44 -11.69 26.04
N THR A 201 5.46 -12.15 26.82
CA THR A 201 4.73 -11.26 27.75
C THR A 201 5.67 -10.58 28.75
N GLU A 202 6.74 -11.27 29.15
CA GLU A 202 7.73 -10.75 30.11
C GLU A 202 8.46 -9.52 29.60
N PHE A 203 8.72 -9.44 28.29
CA PHE A 203 9.33 -8.25 27.68
C PHE A 203 8.46 -7.01 27.93
N TYR A 204 7.16 -7.10 27.64
CA TYR A 204 6.25 -5.96 27.82
C TYR A 204 6.10 -5.59 29.30
N ARG A 205 6.05 -6.57 30.21
CA ARG A 205 5.99 -6.31 31.66
C ARG A 205 7.24 -5.60 32.16
N SER A 206 8.43 -6.06 31.74
CA SER A 206 9.70 -5.45 32.11
C SER A 206 9.82 -4.03 31.56
N ALA A 207 9.51 -3.82 30.28
CA ALA A 207 9.53 -2.49 29.66
C ALA A 207 8.57 -1.52 30.36
N SER A 208 7.35 -1.97 30.71
CA SER A 208 6.38 -1.13 31.40
C SER A 208 6.85 -0.68 32.79
N LYS A 209 7.59 -1.53 33.51
CA LYS A 209 8.17 -1.18 34.82
C LYS A 209 9.32 -0.16 34.73
N GLN A 210 10.00 -0.07 33.59
CA GLN A 210 11.09 0.90 33.39
C GLN A 210 10.58 2.30 32.99
N MET A 211 9.34 2.39 32.51
CA MET A 211 8.71 3.64 32.12
C MET A 211 7.95 4.34 33.27
N LEU A 212 7.70 3.62 34.37
CA LEU A 212 7.06 4.08 35.60
C LEU A 212 8.10 4.39 36.67
#